data_AF-A0A5S6QV37-F1
#
_entry.id   AF-A0A5S6QV37-F1
#
_cell.length_a   1.000
_cell.length_b   1.000
_cell.length_c   1.000
_cell.angle_alpha   90.00
_cell.angle_beta   90.00
_cell.angle_gamma   90.00
#
_symmetry.space_group_name_H-M   'P 1'
#
loop_
_entity.id
_entity.type
_entity.pdbx_description
1 polymer ?
#
loop_
_entity_poly.entity_id
_entity_poly.type
_entity_poly.pdbx_seq_one_letter_code
_entity_poly.pdbx_strand_id
1 'polypeptide(L)'
;MSGNDPKSIDMSRLPAYKDSNTVTMLGRVLLTGWRTFVSEASTILTGQEKNEFVRRLLAAKKASGLSFDDIASQCQLSNVYCAQLFYNQAQLTASTASKLKLIVPQLQESDLLEMQKVPVRFPSSELAQDPTVYRLHEIVLMYGQSLKAVMAEKFGDGIMSAIDFQIAMEEAFCDQNQTTIQPANPLPAFPPRKYH
;
A
#
# COMPACT_ATOMS: atom_id res chain seq x y z
N MET A 1 -24.75 -51.61 -7.42
CA MET A 1 -24.89 -50.15 -7.32
C MET A 1 -25.42 -49.82 -5.94
N SER A 2 -24.73 -48.91 -5.23
CA SER A 2 -25.16 -48.07 -4.11
C SER A 2 -25.71 -48.77 -2.84
N GLY A 3 -25.07 -48.69 -1.66
CA GLY A 3 -24.83 -47.47 -0.86
C GLY A 3 -26.06 -47.28 0.05
N ASN A 4 -26.13 -47.83 1.26
CA ASN A 4 -25.47 -47.51 2.55
C ASN A 4 -25.93 -46.17 3.16
N ASP A 5 -26.68 -46.27 4.27
CA ASP A 5 -26.83 -45.31 5.38
C ASP A 5 -27.68 -45.96 6.50
N PRO A 6 -27.62 -45.50 7.76
CA PRO A 6 -26.52 -45.56 8.73
C PRO A 6 -26.96 -46.35 10.00
N LYS A 7 -26.04 -46.72 10.93
CA LYS A 7 -26.38 -46.87 12.38
C LYS A 7 -25.18 -47.20 13.30
N SER A 8 -25.06 -46.37 14.34
CA SER A 8 -24.57 -46.59 15.72
C SER A 8 -23.23 -47.28 15.94
N ILE A 9 -22.22 -46.50 16.35
CA ILE A 9 -21.00 -47.02 16.97
C ILE A 9 -21.18 -47.03 18.49
N ASP A 10 -20.95 -48.21 19.04
CA ASP A 10 -21.02 -48.62 20.43
C ASP A 10 -19.94 -47.93 21.30
N MET A 11 -20.39 -47.19 22.33
CA MET A 11 -19.53 -46.42 23.25
C MET A 11 -18.78 -47.28 24.29
N SER A 12 -18.89 -48.62 24.25
CA SER A 12 -18.19 -49.51 25.17
C SER A 12 -16.72 -49.81 24.78
N ARG A 13 -16.20 -49.21 23.71
CA ARG A 13 -14.86 -49.48 23.15
C ARG A 13 -13.81 -48.37 23.31
N LEU A 14 -14.00 -47.40 24.20
CA LEU A 14 -12.95 -46.42 24.52
C LEU A 14 -12.14 -46.88 25.74
N PRO A 15 -10.85 -47.25 25.59
CA PRO A 15 -10.02 -47.60 26.73
C PRO A 15 -9.66 -46.35 27.57
N ALA A 16 -9.75 -46.52 28.88
CA ALA A 16 -9.50 -45.51 29.90
C ALA A 16 -8.02 -45.10 30.00
N TYR A 17 -7.84 -43.81 30.27
CA TYR A 17 -6.59 -43.10 30.57
C TYR A 17 -5.77 -43.76 31.70
N LYS A 18 -4.46 -44.00 31.46
CA LYS A 18 -3.44 -44.28 32.49
C LYS A 18 -2.06 -43.77 32.04
N ASP A 19 -1.46 -42.94 32.90
CA ASP A 19 -0.09 -42.42 32.82
C ASP A 19 0.97 -43.51 32.98
N SER A 20 2.09 -43.42 32.25
CA SER A 20 3.48 -43.57 32.75
C SER A 20 4.53 -43.67 31.63
N ASN A 21 5.47 -42.72 31.66
CA ASN A 21 6.89 -42.73 31.28
C ASN A 21 7.43 -43.52 30.07
N THR A 22 8.25 -42.74 29.33
CA THR A 22 9.43 -43.13 28.54
C THR A 22 9.23 -43.96 27.27
N VAL A 23 9.14 -43.26 26.12
CA VAL A 23 9.69 -43.75 24.86
C VAL A 23 10.59 -42.67 24.27
N THR A 24 11.89 -42.94 24.33
CA THR A 24 12.96 -42.28 23.61
C THR A 24 12.66 -42.31 22.11
N MET A 25 12.49 -41.16 21.48
CA MET A 25 12.48 -41.04 20.02
C MET A 25 13.58 -40.07 19.61
N LEU A 26 14.69 -40.66 19.18
CA LEU A 26 15.72 -40.00 18.37
C LEU A 26 15.08 -39.49 17.08
N GLY A 27 14.66 -38.23 17.09
CA GLY A 27 14.23 -37.48 15.92
C GLY A 27 15.20 -36.33 15.67
N ARG A 28 16.35 -36.63 15.06
CA ARG A 28 17.34 -35.62 14.65
C ARG A 28 16.82 -34.93 13.38
N VAL A 29 15.93 -33.95 13.56
CA VAL A 29 15.54 -33.04 12.47
C VAL A 29 16.67 -32.04 12.28
N LEU A 30 17.50 -32.26 11.27
CA LEU A 30 18.47 -31.27 10.80
C LEU A 30 17.69 -30.11 10.15
N LEU A 31 17.28 -29.13 10.96
CA LEU A 31 16.85 -27.82 10.49
C LEU A 31 18.09 -26.96 10.17
N THR A 32 18.89 -27.36 9.17
CA THR A 32 19.84 -26.45 8.53
C THR A 32 19.08 -25.55 7.58
N GLY A 33 18.55 -24.45 8.12
CA GLY A 33 17.73 -23.50 7.36
C GLY A 33 16.86 -22.61 8.24
N TRP A 34 17.30 -22.30 9.46
CA TRP A 34 16.73 -21.18 10.20
C TRP A 34 17.18 -19.91 9.46
N ARG A 35 16.41 -19.51 8.43
CA ARG A 35 16.25 -18.09 8.16
C ARG A 35 15.92 -17.50 9.52
N THR A 36 16.83 -16.71 10.06
CA THR A 36 16.53 -15.81 11.16
C THR A 36 15.38 -14.95 10.67
N PHE A 37 14.16 -15.40 10.94
CA PHE A 37 13.05 -14.50 11.13
C PHE A 37 13.47 -13.67 12.34
N VAL A 38 14.29 -12.66 12.07
CA VAL A 38 14.36 -11.50 12.92
C VAL A 38 12.93 -10.98 12.86
N SER A 39 12.12 -11.40 13.83
CA SER A 39 10.93 -10.65 14.18
C SER A 39 11.46 -9.36 14.79
N GLU A 40 11.94 -8.45 13.96
CA GLU A 40 11.62 -7.06 14.20
C GLU A 40 10.10 -7.07 14.22
N ALA A 41 9.53 -7.11 15.41
CA ALA A 41 8.15 -6.72 15.58
C ALA A 41 8.04 -5.42 14.78
N SER A 42 7.27 -5.45 13.69
CA SER A 42 7.00 -4.26 12.91
C SER A 42 6.28 -3.32 13.87
N THR A 43 7.04 -2.49 14.57
CA THR A 43 6.50 -1.53 15.52
C THR A 43 5.75 -0.53 14.68
N ILE A 44 4.45 -0.73 14.60
CA ILE A 44 3.49 0.19 13.99
C ILE A 44 3.70 1.53 14.69
N LEU A 45 4.18 2.53 13.97
CA LEU A 45 4.33 3.88 14.51
C LEU A 45 2.97 4.35 15.06
N THR A 46 2.97 4.87 16.28
CA THR A 46 1.82 5.59 16.80
C THR A 46 1.55 6.83 15.94
N GLY A 47 0.35 7.41 16.04
CA GLY A 47 0.01 8.61 15.26
C GLY A 47 0.96 9.78 15.49
N GLN A 48 1.47 9.95 16.72
CA GLN A 48 2.42 11.02 17.05
C GLN A 48 3.81 10.75 16.47
N GLU A 49 4.33 9.52 16.64
CA GLU A 49 5.63 9.13 16.05
C GLU A 49 5.60 9.23 14.52
N LYS A 50 4.48 8.86 13.89
CA LYS A 50 4.29 9.05 12.45
C LYS A 50 4.38 10.53 12.07
N ASN A 51 3.74 11.43 12.82
CA ASN A 51 3.77 12.86 12.52
C ASN A 51 5.18 13.44 12.65
N GLU A 52 5.93 13.04 13.68
CA GLU A 52 7.33 13.43 13.84
C GLU A 52 8.22 12.89 12.71
N PHE A 53 7.99 11.63 12.32
CA PHE A 53 8.67 11.01 11.18
C PHE A 53 8.41 11.79 9.89
N VAL A 54 7.15 12.06 9.56
CA VAL A 54 6.76 12.84 8.37
C VAL A 54 7.36 14.25 8.40
N ARG A 55 7.35 14.93 9.55
CA ARG A 55 8.00 16.26 9.69
C ARG A 55 9.49 16.19 9.35
N ARG A 56 10.19 15.15 9.80
CA ARG A 56 11.61 14.93 9.48
C ARG A 56 11.83 14.69 7.99
N LEU A 57 11.01 13.84 7.35
CA LEU A 57 11.08 13.59 5.90
C LEU A 57 10.86 14.88 5.10
N LEU A 58 9.84 15.66 5.45
CA LEU A 58 9.53 16.93 4.79
C LEU A 58 10.61 17.99 5.02
N ALA A 59 11.25 18.01 6.20
CA ALA A 59 12.40 18.87 6.47
C ALA A 59 13.60 18.51 5.58
N ALA A 60 13.89 17.21 5.41
CA ALA A 60 14.94 16.74 4.50
C ALA A 60 14.65 17.13 3.04
N LYS A 61 13.40 16.94 2.59
CA LYS A 61 12.94 17.41 1.27
C LYS A 61 13.10 18.91 1.10
N LYS A 62 12.73 19.69 2.11
CA LYS A 62 12.89 21.14 2.09
C LYS A 62 14.37 21.55 2.01
N ALA A 63 15.24 20.84 2.73
CA ALA A 63 16.67 21.09 2.74
C ALA A 63 17.38 20.69 1.44
N SER A 64 16.84 19.78 0.63
CA SER A 64 17.38 19.49 -0.70
C SER A 64 17.09 20.58 -1.73
N GLY A 65 16.10 21.44 -1.47
CA GLY A 65 15.68 22.52 -2.39
C GLY A 65 14.93 22.03 -3.64
N LEU A 66 14.62 20.73 -3.73
CA LEU A 66 13.95 20.13 -4.89
C LEU A 66 12.43 20.12 -4.73
N SER A 67 11.70 20.23 -5.84
CA SER A 67 10.25 19.99 -5.90
C SER A 67 9.93 18.48 -5.82
N PHE A 68 8.65 18.13 -5.66
CA PHE A 68 8.26 16.71 -5.77
C PHE A 68 8.40 16.21 -7.21
N ASP A 69 8.18 17.06 -8.21
CA ASP A 69 8.36 16.72 -9.62
C ASP A 69 9.82 16.42 -9.96
N ASP A 70 10.76 17.21 -9.42
CA ASP A 70 12.20 16.99 -9.61
C ASP A 70 12.65 15.64 -9.04
N ILE A 71 12.21 15.33 -7.82
CA ILE A 71 12.54 14.07 -7.14
C ILE A 71 11.88 12.90 -7.87
N ALA A 72 10.60 13.04 -8.23
CA ALA A 72 9.83 11.99 -8.89
C ALA A 72 10.42 11.63 -10.26
N SER A 73 10.80 12.62 -11.06
CA SER A 73 11.40 12.43 -12.38
C SER A 73 12.71 11.65 -12.30
N GLN A 74 13.58 11.98 -11.34
CA GLN A 74 14.85 11.29 -11.14
C GLN A 74 14.68 9.88 -10.56
N CYS A 75 13.65 9.65 -9.74
CA CYS A 75 13.30 8.33 -9.20
C CYS A 75 12.46 7.47 -10.15
N GLN A 76 11.98 8.00 -11.28
CA GLN A 76 11.02 7.36 -12.19
C GLN A 76 9.69 6.99 -11.49
N LEU A 77 9.15 7.94 -10.72
CA LEU A 77 7.88 7.82 -9.99
C LEU A 77 6.88 8.87 -10.50
N SER A 78 5.58 8.73 -10.20
CA SER A 78 4.70 9.92 -10.28
C SER A 78 4.98 10.87 -9.14
N ASN A 79 4.71 12.16 -9.39
CA ASN A 79 4.84 13.21 -8.37
C ASN A 79 3.97 12.97 -7.14
N VAL A 80 2.73 12.51 -7.33
CA VAL A 80 1.83 12.17 -6.22
C VAL A 80 2.38 10.97 -5.45
N TYR A 81 2.86 9.91 -6.10
CA TYR A 81 3.45 8.78 -5.38
C TYR A 81 4.72 9.19 -4.62
N CYS A 82 5.56 10.03 -5.22
CA CYS A 82 6.70 10.63 -4.52
C CYS A 82 6.25 11.39 -3.27
N ALA A 83 5.23 12.24 -3.36
CA ALA A 83 4.69 12.93 -2.19
C ALA A 83 4.17 11.94 -1.12
N GLN A 84 3.47 10.88 -1.51
CA GLN A 84 2.97 9.85 -0.58
C GLN A 84 4.10 9.14 0.19
N LEU A 85 5.28 8.99 -0.41
CA LEU A 85 6.46 8.48 0.30
C LEU A 85 6.88 9.43 1.44
N PHE A 86 6.96 10.74 1.16
CA PHE A 86 7.33 11.74 2.18
C PHE A 86 6.26 11.93 3.27
N TYR A 87 4.98 11.66 2.97
CA TYR A 87 3.90 11.63 3.96
C TYR A 87 3.74 10.27 4.67
N ASN A 88 4.63 9.31 4.40
CA ASN A 88 4.58 7.95 4.92
C ASN A 88 3.20 7.29 4.75
N GLN A 89 2.67 7.37 3.52
CA GLN A 89 1.40 6.76 3.09
C GLN A 89 1.61 5.71 2.00
N ALA A 90 2.79 5.70 1.37
CA ALA A 90 3.26 4.70 0.43
C ALA A 90 4.56 4.05 0.95
N GLN A 91 4.76 2.78 0.58
CA GLN A 91 5.96 2.03 0.91
C GLN A 91 7.04 2.30 -0.15
N LEU A 92 8.25 2.63 0.29
CA LEU A 92 9.42 2.76 -0.58
C LEU A 92 9.94 1.38 -0.98
N THR A 93 10.27 1.19 -2.25
CA THR A 93 10.92 -0.04 -2.70
C THR A 93 12.44 0.05 -2.52
N ALA A 94 13.09 -1.09 -2.25
CA ALA A 94 14.53 -1.16 -2.10
C ALA A 94 15.30 -0.62 -3.32
N SER A 95 14.78 -0.87 -4.53
CA SER A 95 15.38 -0.36 -5.78
C SER A 95 15.36 1.17 -5.89
N THR A 96 14.35 1.81 -5.29
CA THR A 96 14.17 3.26 -5.33
C THR A 96 14.88 3.94 -4.15
N ALA A 97 15.08 3.23 -3.04
CA ALA A 97 15.70 3.78 -1.84
C ALA A 97 17.11 4.34 -2.09
N SER A 98 17.95 3.61 -2.84
CA SER A 98 19.30 4.08 -3.18
C SER A 98 19.28 5.34 -4.04
N LYS A 99 18.35 5.44 -5.01
CA LYS A 99 18.19 6.65 -5.83
C LYS A 99 17.72 7.82 -4.99
N LEU A 100 16.73 7.60 -4.13
CA LEU A 100 16.18 8.64 -3.27
C LEU A 100 17.23 9.20 -2.30
N LYS A 101 18.10 8.33 -1.76
CA LYS A 101 19.23 8.76 -0.91
C LYS A 101 20.22 9.65 -1.64
N LEU A 102 20.52 9.36 -2.90
CA LEU A 102 21.43 10.16 -3.71
C LEU A 102 20.84 11.55 -4.03
N ILE A 103 19.54 11.61 -4.29
CA ILE A 103 18.83 12.85 -4.67
C ILE A 103 18.55 13.72 -3.45
N VAL A 104 18.20 13.11 -2.31
CA VAL A 104 17.90 13.80 -1.05
C VAL A 104 18.88 13.32 0.02
N PRO A 105 20.15 13.78 -0.02
CA PRO A 105 21.20 13.29 0.87
C PRO A 105 20.93 13.56 2.36
N GLN A 106 20.03 14.51 2.66
CA GLN A 106 19.61 14.88 4.01
C GLN A 106 18.76 13.81 4.71
N LEU A 107 18.15 12.88 3.98
CA LEU A 107 17.43 11.74 4.56
C LEU A 107 18.42 10.83 5.29
N GLN A 108 18.12 10.38 6.51
CA GLN A 108 19.01 9.45 7.21
C GLN A 108 18.84 8.03 6.67
N GLU A 109 19.83 7.16 6.88
CA GLU A 109 19.70 5.75 6.49
C GLU A 109 18.54 5.08 7.23
N SER A 110 18.34 5.46 8.50
CA SER A 110 17.20 5.01 9.31
C SER A 110 15.85 5.49 8.76
N ASP A 111 15.79 6.67 8.11
CA ASP A 111 14.59 7.14 7.43
C ASP A 111 14.20 6.21 6.29
N LEU A 112 15.17 5.86 5.44
CA LEU A 112 14.94 5.01 4.28
C LEU A 112 14.56 3.58 4.65
N LEU A 113 15.14 3.05 5.73
CA LEU A 113 14.74 1.75 6.27
C LEU A 113 13.30 1.78 6.79
N GLU A 114 12.90 2.86 7.47
CA GLU A 114 11.54 3.02 7.97
C GLU A 114 10.54 3.21 6.82
N MET A 115 10.87 4.00 5.78
CA MET A 115 10.04 4.18 4.59
C MET A 115 9.82 2.88 3.81
N GLN A 116 10.71 1.90 3.95
CA GLN A 116 10.56 0.58 3.31
C GLN A 116 9.61 -0.36 4.08
N LYS A 117 9.19 -0.01 5.31
CA LYS A 117 8.17 -0.77 6.04
C LYS A 117 6.78 -0.44 5.49
N VAL A 118 5.82 -1.35 5.68
CA VAL A 118 4.43 -1.11 5.26
C VAL A 118 3.87 0.02 6.13
N PRO A 119 3.48 1.17 5.53
CA PRO A 119 3.03 2.30 6.32
C PRO A 119 1.64 2.08 6.87
N VAL A 120 1.41 2.59 8.08
CA VAL A 120 0.06 2.70 8.62
C VAL A 120 -0.61 3.91 7.98
N ARG A 121 -1.66 3.68 7.22
CA ARG A 121 -2.37 4.74 6.50
C ARG A 121 -3.46 5.33 7.36
N PHE A 122 -3.19 6.48 7.96
CA PHE A 122 -4.17 7.27 8.69
C PHE A 122 -4.48 8.54 7.89
N PRO A 123 -5.71 8.72 7.41
CA PRO A 123 -6.18 10.03 6.99
C PRO A 123 -6.38 10.90 8.23
N SER A 124 -5.82 12.11 8.25
CA SER A 124 -6.12 13.05 9.34
C SER A 124 -7.53 13.62 9.14
N SER A 125 -8.29 13.74 10.23
CA SER A 125 -9.61 14.37 10.21
C SER A 125 -9.54 15.83 9.75
N GLU A 126 -8.42 16.50 10.04
CA GLU A 126 -8.12 17.86 9.58
C GLU A 126 -7.99 17.95 8.06
N LEU A 127 -7.38 16.94 7.41
CA LEU A 127 -7.21 16.92 5.96
C LEU A 127 -8.56 16.83 5.23
N ALA A 128 -9.54 16.15 5.81
CA ALA A 128 -10.89 16.08 5.24
C ALA A 128 -11.63 17.42 5.22
N GLN A 129 -11.21 18.37 6.07
CA GLN A 129 -11.77 19.73 6.13
C GLN A 129 -10.97 20.73 5.30
N ASP A 130 -9.83 20.33 4.73
CA ASP A 130 -9.06 21.19 3.82
C ASP A 130 -9.90 21.49 2.56
N PRO A 131 -10.06 22.76 2.16
CA PRO A 131 -10.88 23.10 1.00
C PRO A 131 -10.44 22.42 -0.30
N THR A 132 -9.14 22.23 -0.51
CA THR A 132 -8.59 21.61 -1.73
C THR A 132 -8.94 20.12 -1.77
N VAL A 133 -8.76 19.43 -0.64
CA VAL A 133 -9.11 18.01 -0.50
C VAL A 133 -10.62 17.81 -0.58
N TYR A 134 -11.40 18.70 0.01
CA TYR A 134 -12.86 18.63 -0.04
C TYR A 134 -13.40 18.72 -1.46
N ARG A 135 -12.78 19.50 -2.36
CA ARG A 135 -13.15 19.51 -3.79
C ARG A 135 -13.01 18.14 -4.45
N LEU A 136 -11.99 17.35 -4.08
CA LEU A 136 -11.85 15.99 -4.59
C LEU A 136 -12.99 15.08 -4.10
N HIS A 137 -13.45 15.26 -2.85
CA HIS A 137 -14.64 14.57 -2.35
C HIS A 137 -15.91 14.96 -3.11
N GLU A 138 -16.11 16.25 -3.40
CA GLU A 138 -17.25 16.70 -4.20
C GLU A 138 -17.24 16.12 -5.61
N ILE A 139 -16.06 16.01 -6.25
CA ILE A 139 -15.92 15.35 -7.55
C ILE A 139 -16.41 13.90 -7.47
N VAL A 140 -16.02 13.14 -6.44
CA VAL A 140 -16.48 11.77 -6.26
C VAL A 140 -18.01 11.71 -6.10
N LEU A 141 -18.59 12.63 -5.34
CA LEU A 141 -20.04 12.66 -5.10
C LEU A 141 -20.83 13.05 -6.36
N MET A 142 -20.36 14.03 -7.12
CA MET A 142 -21.06 14.53 -8.31
C MET A 142 -20.88 13.63 -9.53
N TYR A 143 -19.67 13.11 -9.75
CA TYR A 143 -19.34 12.33 -10.94
C TYR A 143 -19.44 10.82 -10.73
N GLY A 144 -19.63 10.34 -9.50
CA GLY A 144 -19.61 8.91 -9.17
C GLY A 144 -20.59 8.07 -10.00
N GLN A 145 -21.83 8.53 -10.18
CA GLN A 145 -22.82 7.81 -11.00
C GLN A 145 -22.40 7.73 -12.47
N SER A 146 -21.98 8.85 -13.07
CA SER A 146 -21.52 8.89 -14.46
C SER A 146 -20.26 8.04 -14.68
N LEU A 147 -19.29 8.12 -13.76
CA LEU A 147 -18.06 7.31 -13.82
C LEU A 147 -18.38 5.82 -13.76
N LYS A 148 -19.26 5.41 -12.83
CA LYS A 148 -19.70 4.02 -12.72
C LYS A 148 -20.36 3.52 -14.00
N ALA A 149 -21.25 4.31 -14.61
CA ALA A 149 -21.93 3.94 -15.85
C ALA A 149 -20.94 3.73 -17.00
N VAL A 150 -20.04 4.69 -17.23
CA VAL A 150 -19.01 4.61 -18.29
C VAL A 150 -18.04 3.46 -18.06
N MET A 151 -17.66 3.19 -16.80
CA MET A 151 -16.83 2.03 -16.46
C MET A 151 -17.53 0.71 -16.77
N ALA A 152 -18.82 0.60 -16.45
CA ALA A 152 -19.59 -0.61 -16.73
C ALA A 152 -19.74 -0.87 -18.24
N GLU A 153 -19.95 0.17 -19.05
CA GLU A 153 -19.99 0.04 -20.51
C GLU A 153 -18.64 -0.42 -21.09
N LYS A 154 -17.53 0.13 -20.58
CA LYS A 154 -16.19 -0.16 -21.11
C LYS A 154 -15.61 -1.48 -20.63
N PHE A 155 -15.89 -1.87 -19.39
CA PHE A 155 -15.17 -2.95 -18.72
C PHE A 155 -16.08 -4.03 -18.13
N GLY A 156 -17.40 -3.83 -18.16
CA GLY A 156 -18.39 -4.71 -17.54
C GLY A 156 -18.49 -4.52 -16.02
N ASP A 157 -19.07 -5.51 -15.35
CA ASP A 157 -19.19 -5.51 -13.90
C ASP A 157 -17.81 -5.68 -13.23
N GLY A 158 -17.51 -4.81 -12.27
CA GLY A 158 -16.22 -4.76 -11.60
C GLY A 158 -15.97 -3.43 -10.87
N ILE A 159 -14.84 -3.36 -10.17
CA ILE A 159 -14.40 -2.14 -9.46
C ILE A 159 -12.98 -1.75 -9.89
N MET A 160 -12.74 -0.44 -9.96
CA MET A 160 -11.39 0.10 -10.09
C MET A 160 -10.61 -0.17 -8.80
N SER A 161 -9.41 -0.73 -8.92
CA SER A 161 -8.59 -0.95 -7.74
C SER A 161 -8.09 0.39 -7.19
N ALA A 162 -8.18 0.58 -5.87
CA ALA A 162 -7.47 1.67 -5.18
C ALA A 162 -6.08 1.26 -4.65
N ILE A 163 -5.62 0.04 -4.97
CA ILE A 163 -4.32 -0.51 -4.55
C ILE A 163 -3.36 -0.50 -5.72
N ASP A 164 -3.78 -1.08 -6.85
CA ASP A 164 -3.04 -1.02 -8.12
C ASP A 164 -3.54 0.19 -8.90
N PHE A 165 -3.06 1.37 -8.50
CA PHE A 165 -3.55 2.66 -8.97
C PHE A 165 -2.48 3.74 -8.83
N GLN A 166 -2.46 4.65 -9.80
CA GLN A 166 -1.50 5.76 -9.85
C GLN A 166 -2.21 7.04 -10.25
N ILE A 167 -1.85 8.13 -9.57
CA ILE A 167 -2.22 9.51 -9.94
C ILE A 167 -0.93 10.24 -10.28
N ALA A 168 -1.01 11.11 -11.28
CA ALA A 168 -0.06 12.19 -11.54
C ALA A 168 -0.84 13.50 -11.62
N MET A 169 -0.20 14.60 -11.21
CA MET A 169 -0.74 15.96 -11.35
C MET A 169 0.12 16.73 -12.33
N GLU A 170 -0.50 17.48 -13.24
CA GLU A 170 0.21 18.28 -14.23
C GLU A 170 -0.43 19.67 -14.31
N GLU A 171 0.40 20.67 -14.60
CA GLU A 171 -0.11 21.99 -14.93
C GLU A 171 -0.72 21.96 -16.33
N ALA A 172 -1.97 22.43 -16.41
CA ALA A 172 -2.68 22.55 -17.67
C ALA A 172 -2.34 23.89 -18.33
N PHE A 173 -1.66 23.86 -19.47
CA PHE A 173 -1.55 25.04 -20.33
C PHE A 173 -2.86 25.26 -21.07
N CYS A 174 -3.56 26.34 -20.73
CA CYS A 174 -4.73 26.80 -21.47
C CYS A 174 -4.28 27.94 -22.39
N ASP A 175 -4.15 27.67 -23.69
CA ASP A 175 -4.15 28.75 -24.67
C ASP A 175 -5.51 29.45 -24.55
N GLN A 176 -5.53 30.78 -24.40
CA GLN A 176 -6.77 31.56 -24.14
C GLN A 176 -7.87 31.38 -25.22
N ASN A 177 -7.58 30.69 -26.33
CA ASN A 177 -8.51 30.35 -27.40
C ASN A 177 -8.90 28.86 -27.45
N GLN A 178 -8.48 28.02 -26.51
CA GLN A 178 -8.88 26.61 -26.42
C GLN A 178 -9.53 26.31 -25.08
N THR A 179 -10.79 25.90 -25.10
CA THR A 179 -11.56 25.48 -23.90
C THR A 179 -11.17 24.08 -23.41
N THR A 180 -10.15 23.46 -23.98
CA THR A 180 -9.81 22.05 -23.77
C THR A 180 -8.38 21.92 -23.28
N ILE A 181 -8.24 21.50 -22.02
CA ILE A 181 -6.99 21.03 -21.46
C ILE A 181 -6.73 19.64 -22.06
N GLN A 182 -5.66 19.49 -22.85
CA GLN A 182 -5.23 18.16 -23.27
C GLN A 182 -4.42 17.50 -22.15
N PRO A 183 -4.77 16.29 -21.68
CA PRO A 183 -3.92 15.57 -20.73
C PRO A 183 -2.59 15.22 -21.40
N ALA A 184 -1.45 15.46 -20.74
CA ALA A 184 -0.18 15.01 -21.28
C ALA A 184 -0.11 13.48 -21.13
N ASN A 185 -0.19 12.79 -22.27
CA ASN A 185 -0.11 11.33 -22.42
C ASN A 185 -1.07 10.48 -21.56
N PRO A 186 -1.92 9.63 -22.17
CA PRO A 186 -2.73 8.71 -21.38
C PRO A 186 -1.83 7.75 -20.59
N LEU A 187 -1.93 7.78 -19.25
CA LEU A 187 -1.40 6.73 -18.41
C LEU A 187 -2.04 5.38 -18.82
N PRO A 188 -1.29 4.26 -18.75
CA PRO A 188 -1.85 2.95 -19.08
C PRO A 188 -3.11 2.69 -18.24
N ALA A 189 -4.21 2.36 -18.92
CA ALA A 189 -5.48 2.05 -18.26
C ALA A 189 -5.37 0.69 -17.55
N PHE A 190 -5.54 0.68 -16.23
CA PHE A 190 -5.64 -0.56 -15.46
C PHE A 190 -7.08 -1.08 -15.54
N PRO A 191 -7.32 -2.28 -16.10
CA PRO A 191 -8.67 -2.82 -16.19
C PRO A 191 -9.22 -3.11 -14.77
N PRO A 192 -10.53 -2.92 -14.53
CA PRO A 192 -11.12 -3.23 -13.25
C PRO A 192 -11.01 -4.72 -12.93
N ARG A 193 -10.92 -5.03 -11.63
CA ARG A 193 -10.88 -6.43 -11.18
C ARG A 193 -12.28 -7.04 -11.31
N LYS A 194 -12.34 -8.18 -12.01
CA LYS A 194 -13.52 -9.06 -12.03
C LYS A 194 -13.46 -9.97 -10.81
N TYR A 195 -14.51 -9.96 -10.00
CA TYR A 195 -14.70 -10.97 -8.97
C TYR A 195 -15.61 -12.04 -9.57
N HIS A 196 -15.07 -13.25 -9.75
CA HIS A 196 -15.82 -14.44 -10.14
C HIS A 196 -16.34 -15.15 -8.89
#